data_AF-A0A855XL32-F1
#
_entry.id   AF-A0A855XL32-F1
#
_cell.length_a   1.000
_cell.length_b   1.000
_cell.length_c   1.000
_cell.angle_alpha   90.00
_cell.angle_beta   90.00
_cell.angle_gamma   90.00
#
_symmetry.space_group_name_H-M   'P 1'
#
loop_
_entity.id
_entity.type
_entity.pdbx_description
1 polymer ?
#
loop_
_entity_poly.entity_id
_entity_poly.type
_entity_poly.pdbx_seq_one_letter_code
_entity_poly.pdbx_strand_id
1 'polypeptide(L)'
;VKIMSVNNVTIVSRAGIPDEPSFPNKKLFALAGAILGLILSFLYILVSDLMDTSIHDDDYMTNELGLTNLGHVNHITMSHDFKVNQHQTSRRESENRRV
;
A
#
# COMPACT_ATOMS: atom_id res chain seq x y z
N VAL A 1 33.31 -43.00 -54.78
CA VAL A 1 31.90 -42.81 -55.17
C VAL A 1 31.52 -41.36 -54.91
N LYS A 2 31.09 -40.63 -55.94
CA LYS A 2 30.79 -39.20 -55.85
C LYS A 2 29.28 -39.04 -55.61
N ILE A 3 28.89 -38.59 -54.43
CA ILE A 3 27.49 -38.27 -54.12
C ILE A 3 27.14 -36.99 -54.89
N MET A 4 26.24 -37.12 -55.87
CA MET A 4 25.65 -35.98 -56.57
C MET A 4 24.63 -35.34 -55.63
N SER A 5 24.97 -34.20 -55.04
CA SER A 5 24.02 -33.39 -54.29
C SER A 5 23.10 -32.68 -55.28
N VAL A 6 21.86 -33.13 -55.39
CA VAL A 6 20.80 -32.50 -56.18
C VAL A 6 20.01 -31.56 -55.27
N ASN A 7 20.21 -30.26 -55.44
CA ASN A 7 19.39 -29.23 -54.82
C ASN A 7 18.42 -28.67 -55.87
N ASN A 8 17.25 -29.30 -55.97
CA ASN A 8 16.22 -28.88 -56.92
C ASN A 8 15.12 -28.10 -56.21
N VAL A 9 15.48 -26.94 -55.64
CA VAL A 9 14.54 -26.03 -54.98
C VAL A 9 14.70 -24.62 -55.51
N THR A 10 13.60 -24.01 -55.95
CA THR A 10 13.54 -22.60 -56.35
C THR A 10 13.08 -21.78 -55.16
N ILE A 11 13.99 -21.00 -54.59
CA ILE A 11 13.65 -20.07 -53.50
C ILE A 11 12.97 -18.85 -54.12
N VAL A 12 11.64 -18.83 -54.07
CA VAL A 12 10.83 -17.72 -54.61
C VAL A 12 10.83 -16.49 -53.71
N SER A 13 11.13 -16.65 -52.41
CA SER A 13 11.29 -15.56 -51.45
C SER A 13 12.17 -16.01 -50.28
N ARG A 14 13.07 -15.14 -49.83
CA ARG A 14 13.87 -15.35 -48.61
C ARG A 14 13.02 -15.00 -47.39
N ALA A 15 13.09 -15.83 -46.35
CA ALA A 15 12.41 -15.55 -45.09
C ALA A 15 12.89 -14.21 -44.51
N GLY A 16 11.96 -13.32 -44.18
CA GLY A 16 12.26 -12.09 -43.46
C GLY A 16 12.68 -12.40 -42.04
N ILE A 17 13.74 -11.72 -41.56
CA ILE A 17 14.13 -11.78 -40.16
C ILE A 17 13.09 -10.95 -39.39
N PRO A 18 12.42 -11.52 -38.36
CA PRO A 18 11.44 -10.78 -37.60
C PRO A 18 12.11 -9.68 -36.77
N ASP A 19 11.61 -8.45 -36.91
CA ASP A 19 12.11 -7.28 -36.16
C ASP A 19 11.65 -7.28 -34.69
N GLU A 20 10.56 -7.99 -34.40
CA GLU A 20 10.00 -8.09 -33.06
C GLU A 20 9.56 -9.51 -32.71
N PRO A 21 9.72 -9.92 -31.43
CA PRO A 21 9.28 -11.22 -30.96
C PRO A 21 7.75 -11.29 -30.98
N SER A 22 7.20 -12.33 -31.64
CA SER A 22 5.76 -12.59 -31.70
C SER A 22 5.14 -12.90 -30.33
N PHE A 23 5.96 -13.34 -29.37
CA PHE A 23 5.58 -13.64 -28.00
C PHE A 23 6.83 -13.62 -27.10
N PRO A 24 6.76 -13.21 -25.82
CA PRO A 24 5.60 -12.65 -25.12
C PRO A 24 5.48 -11.12 -25.29
N ASN A 25 4.24 -10.63 -25.41
CA ASN A 25 3.97 -9.21 -25.40
C ASN A 25 4.03 -8.67 -23.96
N LYS A 26 5.21 -8.20 -23.56
CA LYS A 26 5.50 -7.66 -22.23
C LYS A 26 4.50 -6.61 -21.74
N LYS A 27 3.91 -5.79 -22.63
CA LYS A 27 2.94 -4.76 -22.25
C LYS A 27 1.61 -5.37 -21.81
N LEU A 28 1.12 -6.38 -22.54
CA LEU A 28 -0.12 -7.07 -22.20
C LEU A 28 0.02 -7.84 -20.88
N PHE A 29 1.14 -8.55 -20.69
CA PHE A 29 1.37 -9.29 -19.44
C PHE A 29 1.56 -8.37 -18.23
N ALA A 30 2.25 -7.23 -18.40
CA ALA A 30 2.38 -6.24 -17.33
C ALA A 30 1.02 -5.64 -16.95
N LEU A 31 0.17 -5.30 -17.94
CA LEU A 31 -1.17 -4.79 -17.68
C LEU A 31 -2.07 -5.84 -17.01
N ALA A 32 -2.03 -7.07 -17.50
CA ALA A 32 -2.77 -8.19 -16.91
C ALA A 32 -2.35 -8.42 -15.45
N GLY A 33 -1.05 -8.40 -15.15
CA GLY A 33 -0.53 -8.51 -13.79
C GLY A 33 -0.95 -7.36 -12.88
N ALA A 34 -0.97 -6.12 -13.39
CA ALA A 34 -1.43 -4.96 -12.62
C ALA A 34 -2.91 -5.08 -12.23
N ILE A 35 -3.76 -5.48 -13.18
CA ILE A 35 -5.20 -5.68 -12.92
C ILE A 35 -5.40 -6.84 -11.93
N LEU A 36 -4.72 -7.97 -12.12
CA LEU A 36 -4.77 -9.10 -11.21
C LEU A 36 -4.34 -8.73 -9.79
N GLY A 37 -3.24 -7.98 -9.66
CA GLY A 37 -2.74 -7.51 -8.37
C GLY A 37 -3.75 -6.61 -7.65
N LEU A 38 -4.42 -5.70 -8.38
CA LEU A 38 -5.46 -4.84 -7.81
C LEU A 38 -6.66 -5.66 -7.29
N ILE A 39 -7.13 -6.61 -8.09
CA ILE A 39 -8.25 -7.49 -7.71
C ILE A 39 -7.88 -8.31 -6.47
N LEU A 40 -6.69 -8.92 -6.46
CA LEU A 40 -6.20 -9.71 -5.33
C LEU A 40 -6.05 -8.85 -4.06
N SER A 41 -5.52 -7.64 -4.18
CA SER A 41 -5.39 -6.72 -3.05
C SER A 41 -6.75 -6.33 -2.49
N PHE A 42 -7.71 -6.01 -3.34
CA PHE A 42 -9.06 -5.65 -2.91
C PHE A 42 -9.75 -6.81 -2.20
N LEU A 43 -9.66 -8.01 -2.79
CA LEU A 43 -10.20 -9.24 -2.19
C LEU A 43 -9.54 -9.54 -0.84
N TYR A 44 -8.22 -9.36 -0.73
CA TYR A 44 -7.49 -9.57 0.52
C TYR A 44 -7.96 -8.61 1.62
N ILE A 45 -8.12 -7.33 1.31
CA ILE A 45 -8.64 -6.34 2.25
C ILE A 45 -10.04 -6.72 2.70
N LEU A 46 -10.94 -7.04 1.77
CA LEU A 46 -12.31 -7.44 2.11
C LEU A 46 -12.37 -8.67 3.01
N VAL A 47 -11.58 -9.71 2.70
CA VAL A 47 -11.52 -10.91 3.53
C VAL A 47 -10.92 -10.60 4.90
N SER A 48 -9.86 -9.79 4.95
CA SER A 48 -9.23 -9.39 6.20
C SER A 48 -10.16 -8.57 7.08
N ASP A 49 -10.97 -7.69 6.49
CA ASP A 49 -11.95 -6.85 7.17
C ASP A 49 -13.13 -7.68 7.66
N LEU A 50 -13.63 -8.62 6.84
CA LEU A 50 -14.73 -9.51 7.24
C LEU A 50 -14.30 -10.55 8.28
N MET A 51 -13.04 -10.99 8.27
CA MET A 51 -12.48 -11.85 9.31
C MET A 51 -12.06 -11.07 10.56
N ASP A 52 -12.08 -9.73 10.52
CA ASP A 52 -11.88 -8.92 11.71
C ASP A 52 -13.14 -8.97 12.59
N THR A 53 -13.04 -9.71 13.69
CA THR A 53 -14.10 -9.81 14.71
C THR A 53 -13.98 -8.73 15.78
N SER A 54 -13.17 -7.69 15.55
CA SER A 54 -12.95 -6.64 16.54
C SER A 54 -14.16 -5.71 16.66
N ILE A 55 -14.82 -5.78 17.81
CA ILE A 55 -16.01 -5.00 18.09
C ILE A 55 -15.61 -3.65 18.66
N HIS A 56 -15.74 -2.61 17.85
CA HIS A 56 -15.46 -1.21 18.24
C HIS A 56 -16.70 -0.31 18.24
N ASP A 57 -17.88 -0.84 17.91
CA ASP A 57 -19.08 -0.02 17.82
C ASP A 57 -19.73 0.19 19.19
N ASP A 58 -19.97 1.47 19.51
CA ASP A 58 -20.77 1.93 20.65
C ASP A 58 -22.14 1.22 20.69
N ASP A 59 -22.70 0.93 19.52
CA ASP A 59 -23.98 0.22 19.37
C ASP A 59 -23.93 -1.22 19.92
N TYR A 60 -22.78 -1.91 19.86
CA TYR A 60 -22.64 -3.22 20.51
C TYR A 60 -22.62 -3.06 22.03
N MET A 61 -21.94 -2.03 22.53
CA MET A 61 -21.88 -1.74 23.97
C MET A 61 -23.26 -1.39 24.54
N THR A 62 -24.06 -0.62 23.80
CA THR A 62 -25.39 -0.20 24.28
C THR A 62 -26.49 -1.22 23.99
N ASN A 63 -26.52 -1.85 22.82
CA ASN A 63 -27.62 -2.76 22.44
C ASN A 63 -27.36 -4.23 22.82
N GLU A 64 -26.11 -4.70 22.79
CA GLU A 64 -25.78 -6.08 23.12
C GLU A 64 -25.36 -6.23 24.59
N LEU A 65 -24.51 -5.32 25.09
CA LEU A 65 -24.08 -5.31 26.51
C LEU A 65 -24.98 -4.48 27.44
N GLY A 66 -25.93 -3.70 26.92
CA GLY A 66 -26.85 -2.89 27.73
C GLY A 66 -26.19 -1.70 28.44
N LEU A 67 -25.01 -1.27 28.00
CA LEU A 67 -24.26 -0.17 28.62
C LEU A 67 -24.71 1.17 28.07
N THR A 68 -25.20 2.05 28.94
CA THR A 68 -25.49 3.44 28.60
C THR A 68 -24.22 4.15 28.13
N ASN A 69 -24.23 4.74 26.93
CA ASN A 69 -23.10 5.52 26.40
C ASN A 69 -22.90 6.79 27.26
N LEU A 70 -21.73 6.92 27.90
CA LEU A 70 -21.36 8.04 28.78
C LEU A 70 -20.44 9.06 28.09
N GLY A 71 -20.23 8.92 26.78
CA GLY A 71 -19.26 9.70 26.02
C GLY A 71 -17.85 9.10 26.03
N HIS A 72 -17.05 9.48 25.05
CA HIS A 72 -15.66 9.02 24.88
C HIS A 72 -14.69 9.78 25.80
N VAL A 73 -13.91 9.05 26.61
CA VAL A 73 -12.83 9.61 27.43
C VAL A 73 -11.49 9.30 26.77
N ASN A 74 -10.86 10.32 26.18
CA ASN A 74 -9.54 10.18 25.56
C ASN A 74 -8.45 10.10 26.62
N HIS A 75 -7.69 9.01 26.62
CA HIS A 75 -6.51 8.87 27.47
C HIS A 75 -5.27 9.40 26.73
N ILE A 76 -4.66 10.46 27.25
CA ILE A 76 -3.40 10.99 26.72
C ILE A 76 -2.26 10.37 27.54
N THR A 77 -1.62 9.33 27.02
CA THR A 77 -0.40 8.79 27.62
C THR A 77 0.77 9.73 27.33
N MET A 78 1.23 10.45 28.36
CA MET A 78 2.46 11.22 28.26
C MET A 78 3.66 10.26 28.32
N SER A 79 4.60 10.41 27.38
CA SER A 79 5.84 9.63 27.37
C SER A 79 6.70 9.97 28.59
N HIS A 80 7.43 8.98 29.11
CA HIS A 80 8.24 9.10 30.33
C HIS A 80 9.33 10.20 30.27
N ASP A 81 9.67 10.71 29.08
CA ASP A 81 10.69 11.75 28.88
C ASP A 81 10.09 13.12 28.49
N PHE A 82 8.78 13.32 28.71
CA PHE A 82 8.16 14.62 28.50
C PHE A 82 8.67 15.64 29.54
N LYS A 83 9.62 16.48 29.13
CA LYS A 83 10.15 17.59 29.94
C LYS A 83 9.53 18.91 29.52
N VAL A 84 8.63 19.43 30.36
CA VAL A 84 8.11 20.79 30.24
C VAL A 84 9.25 21.78 30.54
N ASN A 85 9.83 22.37 29.51
CA ASN A 85 10.82 23.45 29.67
C ASN A 85 10.12 24.76 30.05
N GLN A 86 9.88 24.95 31.35
CA GLN A 86 9.40 26.21 31.91
C GLN A 86 10.56 27.20 32.10
N HIS A 87 11.06 27.74 30.99
CA HIS A 87 12.13 28.75 31.00
C HIS A 87 11.72 29.97 30.18
N GLN A 88 10.65 30.66 30.58
CA GLN A 88 10.32 31.95 29.97
C GLN A 88 9.33 32.83 30.76
N THR A 89 9.47 32.99 32.09
CA THR A 89 8.69 34.04 32.80
C THR A 89 9.47 34.87 33.83
N SER A 90 10.60 34.42 34.36
CA SER A 90 11.29 35.15 35.44
C SER A 90 12.25 36.27 35.00
N ARG A 91 12.35 36.62 33.71
CA ARG A 91 13.32 37.65 33.24
C ARG A 91 12.72 39.03 32.93
N ARG A 92 11.41 39.25 33.11
CA ARG A 92 10.76 40.55 32.78
C ARG A 92 10.48 41.47 33.97
N GLU A 93 10.70 41.05 35.21
CA GLU A 93 10.24 41.83 36.38
C GLU A 93 11.32 42.70 37.07
N SER A 94 12.61 42.57 36.70
CA SER A 94 13.69 43.28 37.39
C SER A 94 14.18 44.57 36.72
N GLU A 95 13.63 44.98 35.57
CA GLU A 95 14.14 46.14 34.82
C GLU A 95 13.41 47.47 35.12
N ASN A 96 12.30 47.44 35.88
CA ASN A 96 11.49 48.64 36.19
C ASN A 96 11.64 49.19 37.61
N ARG A 97 12.70 48.83 38.35
CA ARG A 97 12.98 49.37 39.69
C ARG A 97 14.37 49.98 39.80
N ARG A 98 14.63 51.04 39.03
CA ARG A 98 15.69 52.02 39.32
C ARG A 98 15.22 53.42 38.88
N VAL A 99 14.70 54.19 39.83
CA VAL A 99 14.61 55.66 39.85
C VAL A 99 15.10 56.14 41.22
#